data_AF-A0A8C5DQM5-F1
#
_entry.id   AF-A0A8C5DQM5-F1
#
_cell.length_a   1.000
_cell.length_b   1.000
_cell.length_c   1.000
_cell.angle_alpha   90.00
_cell.angle_beta   90.00
_cell.angle_gamma   90.00
#
_symmetry.space_group_name_H-M   'P 1'
#
loop_
_entity.id
_entity.type
_entity.pdbx_description
1 polymer ?
#
loop_
_entity_poly.entity_id
_entity_poly.type
_entity_poly.pdbx_seq_one_letter_code
_entity_poly.pdbx_strand_id
1 'polypeptide(L)'
;MASAVVCAEAPGLDPRRESSSLLFYRAVRDLKPVWMLEDIRTMEACYQEEDTLRTYSPSEALLYAIVHDHQAYALYLLTHYPEQALDSPGERFCCGSPSPHLSMAVRYDRQSILGLIVQESRRALRPDPEDLVHLACELQRSEALLLLLGTGADPLSLDRDGRTPLDVLLEKLRDSGPGGIHRERRQCLDTLLLFMSRLRFRMRATLERDPELWTGLLGEDTFRYLSGRSPAPLLMAAMRAVLGGLRPQEFPQNLQQLPVPAALLLGNI
;
A
#
# COMPACT_ATOMS: atom_id res chain seq x y z
N MET A 1 -58.06 -21.74 2.22
CA MET A 1 -57.67 -21.93 0.80
C MET A 1 -56.22 -21.50 0.67
N ALA A 2 -55.30 -22.41 0.97
CA ALA A 2 -53.87 -22.21 0.83
C ALA A 2 -53.49 -22.50 -0.61
N SER A 3 -52.79 -21.58 -1.27
CA SER A 3 -52.15 -21.84 -2.56
C SER A 3 -50.66 -21.92 -2.31
N ALA A 4 -50.11 -23.11 -2.54
CA ALA A 4 -48.69 -23.40 -2.49
C ALA A 4 -48.01 -22.75 -3.69
N VAL A 5 -47.14 -21.77 -3.43
CA VAL A 5 -46.15 -21.33 -4.42
C VAL A 5 -44.97 -22.28 -4.30
N VAL A 6 -44.78 -23.06 -5.36
CA VAL A 6 -43.66 -23.97 -5.57
C VAL A 6 -42.35 -23.17 -5.46
N CYS A 7 -41.48 -23.55 -4.53
CA CYS A 7 -40.10 -23.10 -4.52
C CYS A 7 -39.44 -23.54 -5.82
N ALA A 8 -39.14 -22.59 -6.71
CA ALA A 8 -38.26 -22.82 -7.83
C ALA A 8 -36.85 -23.06 -7.27
N GLU A 9 -36.33 -24.27 -7.48
CA GLU A 9 -34.95 -24.63 -7.17
C GLU A 9 -34.01 -23.65 -7.90
N ALA A 10 -33.07 -23.08 -7.15
CA ALA A 10 -31.97 -22.31 -7.72
C ALA A 10 -31.17 -23.23 -8.66
N PRO A 11 -30.78 -22.79 -9.87
CA PRO A 11 -29.99 -23.61 -10.76
C PRO A 11 -28.63 -23.86 -10.10
N GLY A 12 -28.32 -25.13 -9.85
CA GLY A 12 -27.04 -25.54 -9.28
C GLY A 12 -25.88 -25.08 -10.17
N LEU A 13 -24.88 -24.48 -9.55
CA LEU A 13 -23.59 -24.15 -10.18
C LEU A 13 -22.99 -25.40 -10.83
N ASP A 14 -22.55 -25.27 -12.09
CA ASP A 14 -21.87 -26.35 -12.82
C ASP A 14 -20.48 -26.61 -12.18
N PRO A 15 -20.25 -27.81 -11.59
CA PRO A 15 -19.06 -28.09 -10.77
C PRO A 15 -17.74 -28.01 -11.56
N ARG A 16 -17.79 -28.11 -12.90
CA ARG A 16 -16.60 -27.90 -13.74
C ARG A 16 -16.16 -26.43 -13.77
N ARG A 17 -17.05 -25.47 -13.54
CA ARG A 17 -16.76 -24.02 -13.65
C ARG A 17 -16.17 -23.43 -12.36
N GLU A 18 -16.68 -23.88 -11.22
CA GLU A 18 -16.02 -23.64 -9.93
C GLU A 18 -14.60 -24.21 -9.92
N SER A 19 -14.38 -25.32 -10.65
CA SER A 19 -13.06 -25.92 -10.75
C SER A 19 -12.06 -25.05 -11.51
N SER A 20 -12.47 -24.28 -12.53
CA SER A 20 -11.58 -23.45 -13.36
C SER A 20 -11.10 -22.18 -12.66
N SER A 21 -12.00 -21.42 -12.03
CA SER A 21 -11.64 -20.22 -11.26
C SER A 21 -10.80 -20.58 -10.04
N LEU A 22 -11.14 -21.69 -9.38
CA LEU A 22 -10.37 -22.26 -8.28
C LEU A 22 -9.01 -22.78 -8.76
N LEU A 23 -8.89 -23.30 -9.98
CA LEU A 23 -7.64 -23.77 -10.55
C LEU A 23 -6.67 -22.62 -10.83
N PHE A 24 -7.13 -21.52 -11.42
CA PHE A 24 -6.27 -20.33 -11.60
C PHE A 24 -5.84 -19.76 -10.25
N TYR A 25 -6.78 -19.57 -9.32
CA TYR A 25 -6.47 -19.11 -7.96
C TYR A 25 -5.43 -19.99 -7.27
N ARG A 26 -5.62 -21.31 -7.28
CA ARG A 26 -4.66 -22.26 -6.68
C ARG A 26 -3.31 -22.20 -7.38
N ALA A 27 -3.28 -22.08 -8.70
CA ALA A 27 -2.02 -22.00 -9.44
C ALA A 27 -1.22 -20.74 -9.08
N VAL A 28 -1.88 -19.57 -8.96
CA VAL A 28 -1.21 -18.34 -8.54
C VAL A 28 -0.75 -18.44 -7.08
N ARG A 29 -1.60 -18.92 -6.18
CA ARG A 29 -1.27 -19.13 -4.76
C ARG A 29 -0.09 -20.09 -4.57
N ASP A 30 -0.03 -21.15 -5.37
CA ASP A 30 1.01 -22.17 -5.32
C ASP A 30 2.26 -21.77 -6.14
N LEU A 31 2.35 -20.50 -6.57
CA LEU A 31 3.47 -19.88 -7.26
C LEU A 31 3.93 -20.66 -8.50
N LYS A 32 2.97 -21.11 -9.33
CA LYS A 32 3.29 -21.84 -10.56
C LYS A 32 4.03 -20.94 -11.58
N PRO A 33 4.87 -21.51 -12.46
CA PRO A 33 5.60 -20.74 -13.46
C PRO A 33 4.67 -19.89 -14.35
N VAL A 34 5.15 -18.72 -14.75
CA VAL A 34 4.41 -17.73 -15.55
C VAL A 34 3.75 -18.34 -16.79
N TRP A 35 4.47 -19.19 -17.54
CA TRP A 35 3.92 -19.83 -18.74
C TRP A 35 2.67 -20.66 -18.44
N MET A 36 2.64 -21.37 -17.31
CA MET A 36 1.49 -22.19 -16.90
C MET A 36 0.33 -21.31 -16.47
N LEU A 37 0.63 -20.22 -15.74
CA LEU A 37 -0.39 -19.26 -15.33
C LEU A 37 -1.06 -18.59 -16.52
N GLU A 38 -0.29 -18.21 -17.54
CA GLU A 38 -0.82 -17.62 -18.76
C GLU A 38 -1.59 -18.61 -19.62
N ASP A 39 -1.13 -19.86 -19.71
CA ASP A 39 -1.87 -20.93 -20.36
C ASP A 39 -3.25 -21.11 -19.71
N ILE A 40 -3.29 -21.21 -18.38
CA ILE A 40 -4.53 -21.32 -17.61
C ILE A 40 -5.42 -20.07 -17.79
N ARG A 41 -4.84 -18.86 -17.67
CA ARG A 41 -5.55 -17.58 -17.76
C ARG A 41 -6.21 -17.39 -19.13
N THR A 42 -5.55 -17.85 -20.19
CA THR A 42 -5.97 -17.62 -21.57
C THR A 42 -6.79 -18.77 -22.17
N MET A 43 -6.56 -20.03 -21.74
CA MET A 43 -7.24 -21.18 -22.32
C MET A 43 -8.59 -21.48 -21.69
N GLU A 44 -8.75 -21.49 -20.35
CA GLU A 44 -9.96 -22.07 -19.72
C GLU A 44 -10.35 -21.50 -18.34
N ALA A 45 -9.63 -20.54 -17.77
CA ALA A 45 -10.01 -19.91 -16.51
C ALA A 45 -11.08 -18.83 -16.72
N CYS A 46 -12.33 -19.29 -16.81
CA CYS A 46 -13.48 -18.41 -16.85
C CYS A 46 -14.23 -18.38 -15.52
N TYR A 47 -14.75 -17.22 -15.14
CA TYR A 47 -15.70 -17.09 -14.04
C TYR A 47 -17.00 -16.44 -14.53
N GLN A 48 -18.12 -16.72 -13.85
CA GLN A 48 -19.41 -16.14 -14.20
C GLN A 48 -19.59 -14.81 -13.46
N GLU A 49 -19.78 -13.73 -14.20
CA GLU A 49 -20.14 -12.41 -13.72
C GLU A 49 -21.40 -11.95 -14.47
N GLU A 50 -22.51 -11.75 -13.73
CA GLU A 50 -23.80 -11.26 -14.28
C GLU A 50 -24.25 -12.02 -15.55
N ASP A 51 -24.23 -13.36 -15.50
CA ASP A 51 -24.57 -14.26 -16.62
C ASP A 51 -23.64 -14.26 -17.85
N THR A 52 -22.49 -13.56 -17.78
CA THR A 52 -21.45 -13.61 -18.82
C THR A 52 -20.24 -14.42 -18.37
N LEU A 53 -19.68 -15.22 -19.28
CA LEU A 53 -18.45 -15.96 -19.08
C LEU A 53 -17.26 -15.06 -19.41
N ARG A 54 -16.41 -14.75 -18.43
CA ARG A 54 -15.23 -13.88 -18.63
C ARG A 54 -13.94 -14.59 -18.28
N THR A 55 -12.92 -14.38 -19.11
CA THR A 55 -11.53 -14.75 -18.79
C THR A 55 -10.93 -13.70 -17.86
N TYR A 56 -9.98 -14.11 -17.02
CA TYR A 56 -9.27 -13.17 -16.15
C TYR A 56 -8.44 -12.18 -16.98
N SER A 57 -8.72 -10.90 -16.78
CA SER A 57 -7.93 -9.83 -17.38
C SER A 57 -6.51 -9.76 -16.76
N PRO A 58 -5.52 -9.16 -17.43
CA PRO A 58 -4.21 -8.90 -16.82
C PRO A 58 -4.30 -8.10 -15.51
N SER A 59 -5.26 -7.18 -15.40
CA SER A 59 -5.52 -6.42 -14.18
C SER A 59 -5.96 -7.31 -13.01
N GLU A 60 -6.88 -8.24 -13.24
CA GLU A 60 -7.35 -9.17 -12.21
C GLU A 60 -6.28 -10.19 -11.84
N ALA A 61 -5.55 -10.70 -12.84
CA ALA A 61 -4.41 -11.58 -12.62
C ALA A 61 -3.33 -10.89 -11.77
N LEU A 62 -3.09 -9.58 -11.99
CA LEU A 62 -2.16 -8.80 -11.18
C LEU A 62 -2.62 -8.69 -9.73
N LEU A 63 -3.92 -8.54 -9.46
CA LEU A 63 -4.44 -8.55 -8.09
C LEU A 63 -4.16 -9.87 -7.36
N TYR A 64 -4.35 -11.01 -8.02
CA TYR A 64 -3.99 -12.30 -7.44
C TYR A 64 -2.47 -12.41 -7.22
N ALA A 65 -1.67 -11.94 -8.17
CA ALA A 65 -0.22 -11.92 -8.03
C ALA A 65 0.23 -11.07 -6.82
N ILE A 66 -0.42 -9.92 -6.59
CA ILE A 66 -0.16 -9.08 -5.40
C ILE A 66 -0.54 -9.83 -4.12
N VAL A 67 -1.77 -10.33 -4.03
CA VAL A 67 -2.24 -11.03 -2.82
C VAL A 67 -1.30 -12.17 -2.43
N HIS A 68 -0.79 -12.92 -3.41
CA HIS A 68 0.08 -14.07 -3.20
C HIS A 68 1.59 -13.80 -3.30
N ASP A 69 2.01 -12.52 -3.41
CA ASP A 69 3.40 -12.11 -3.62
C ASP A 69 4.11 -12.82 -4.79
N HIS A 70 3.39 -13.08 -5.87
CA HIS A 70 3.95 -13.74 -7.04
C HIS A 70 4.75 -12.75 -7.90
N GLN A 71 5.92 -12.31 -7.41
CA GLN A 71 6.74 -11.24 -8.00
C GLN A 71 7.07 -11.47 -9.48
N ALA A 72 7.44 -12.70 -9.85
CA ALA A 72 7.75 -13.04 -11.25
C ALA A 72 6.55 -12.85 -12.20
N TYR A 73 5.34 -13.16 -11.71
CA TYR A 73 4.14 -13.04 -12.50
C TYR A 73 3.67 -11.58 -12.57
N ALA A 74 3.75 -10.84 -11.46
CA ALA A 74 3.52 -9.41 -11.44
C ALA A 74 4.45 -8.67 -12.42
N LEU A 75 5.75 -8.98 -12.41
CA LEU A 75 6.72 -8.41 -13.34
C LEU A 75 6.35 -8.74 -14.80
N TYR A 76 6.00 -10.00 -15.08
CA TYR A 76 5.58 -10.40 -16.41
C TYR A 76 4.35 -9.62 -16.88
N LEU A 77 3.29 -9.54 -16.07
CA LEU A 77 2.06 -8.82 -16.41
C LEU A 77 2.33 -7.34 -16.66
N LEU A 78 3.11 -6.68 -15.80
CA LEU A 78 3.46 -5.26 -15.92
C LEU A 78 4.34 -4.98 -17.15
N THR A 79 5.19 -5.93 -17.55
CA THR A 79 6.09 -5.77 -18.70
C THR A 79 5.37 -6.04 -20.03
N HIS A 80 4.54 -7.08 -20.07
CA HIS A 80 3.88 -7.55 -21.31
C HIS A 80 2.52 -6.90 -21.55
N TYR A 81 1.86 -6.41 -20.49
CA TYR A 81 0.52 -5.79 -20.55
C TYR A 81 0.46 -4.48 -19.75
N PRO A 82 1.35 -3.48 -19.98
CA PRO A 82 1.54 -2.33 -19.08
C PRO A 82 0.27 -1.49 -18.85
N GLU A 83 -0.55 -1.31 -19.88
CA GLU A 83 -1.83 -0.57 -19.76
C GLU A 83 -2.91 -1.43 -19.11
N GLN A 84 -3.13 -2.63 -19.65
CA GLN A 84 -4.20 -3.55 -19.24
C GLN A 84 -4.00 -4.11 -17.82
N ALA A 85 -2.75 -4.24 -17.36
CA ALA A 85 -2.44 -4.72 -16.01
C ALA A 85 -2.81 -3.72 -14.92
N LEU A 86 -2.91 -2.42 -15.26
CA LEU A 86 -3.23 -1.35 -14.32
C LEU A 86 -4.62 -0.74 -14.55
N ASP A 87 -5.42 -1.34 -15.43
CA ASP A 87 -6.80 -0.91 -15.67
C ASP A 87 -7.72 -1.26 -14.52
N SER A 88 -8.84 -0.54 -14.43
CA SER A 88 -9.88 -0.84 -13.44
C SER A 88 -10.33 -2.30 -13.60
N PRO A 89 -10.16 -3.15 -12.57
CA PRO A 89 -10.60 -4.53 -12.62
C PRO A 89 -12.14 -4.59 -12.61
N GLY A 90 -12.73 -5.77 -12.84
CA GLY A 90 -14.18 -5.96 -12.74
C GLY A 90 -14.75 -5.52 -11.38
N GLU A 91 -16.06 -5.23 -11.33
CA GLU A 91 -16.72 -4.64 -10.16
C GLU A 91 -16.53 -5.45 -8.87
N ARG A 92 -16.38 -6.77 -8.97
CA ARG A 92 -16.06 -7.67 -7.85
C ARG A 92 -14.76 -7.36 -7.12
N PHE A 93 -13.80 -6.76 -7.83
CA PHE A 93 -12.47 -6.44 -7.33
C PHE A 93 -12.34 -4.97 -6.92
N CYS A 94 -13.32 -4.14 -7.27
CA CYS A 94 -13.35 -2.72 -6.94
C CYS A 94 -13.66 -2.52 -5.45
N CYS A 95 -12.62 -2.41 -4.63
CA CYS A 95 -12.75 -2.03 -3.21
C CYS A 95 -13.11 -0.54 -3.00
N GLY A 96 -13.66 0.15 -4.01
CA GLY A 96 -13.93 1.59 -4.00
C GLY A 96 -12.68 2.48 -4.00
N SER A 97 -11.47 1.92 -4.18
CA SER A 97 -10.23 2.68 -4.30
C SER A 97 -9.91 3.04 -5.75
N PRO A 98 -9.45 4.27 -6.04
CA PRO A 98 -9.12 4.70 -7.40
C PRO A 98 -7.95 3.93 -8.02
N SER A 99 -7.04 3.39 -7.18
CA SER A 99 -5.88 2.59 -7.59
C SER A 99 -5.85 1.25 -6.85
N PRO A 100 -6.62 0.24 -7.27
CA PRO A 100 -6.78 -1.01 -6.53
C PRO A 100 -5.48 -1.80 -6.39
N HIS A 101 -4.63 -1.86 -7.43
CA HIS A 101 -3.36 -2.58 -7.37
C HIS A 101 -2.38 -1.97 -6.37
N LEU A 102 -2.23 -0.64 -6.37
CA LEU A 102 -1.39 0.09 -5.40
C LEU A 102 -1.92 -0.10 -3.98
N SER A 103 -3.23 0.09 -3.77
CA SER A 103 -3.89 -0.10 -2.47
C SER A 103 -3.68 -1.52 -1.94
N MET A 104 -3.82 -2.52 -2.82
CA MET A 104 -3.62 -3.93 -2.45
C MET A 104 -2.17 -4.23 -2.13
N ALA A 105 -1.22 -3.69 -2.90
CA ALA A 105 0.20 -3.86 -2.64
C ALA A 105 0.62 -3.26 -1.28
N VAL A 106 0.04 -2.12 -0.88
CA VAL A 106 0.24 -1.55 0.47
C VAL A 106 -0.41 -2.43 1.53
N ARG A 107 -1.66 -2.86 1.34
CA ARG A 107 -2.40 -3.69 2.33
C ARG A 107 -1.69 -5.00 2.65
N TYR A 108 -1.19 -5.68 1.61
CA TYR A 108 -0.49 -6.95 1.72
C TYR A 108 1.02 -6.82 1.89
N ASP A 109 1.54 -5.60 2.06
CA ASP A 109 2.97 -5.30 2.27
C ASP A 109 3.89 -5.88 1.17
N ARG A 110 3.47 -5.73 -0.08
CA ARG A 110 4.17 -6.27 -1.26
C ARG A 110 5.16 -5.25 -1.80
N GLN A 111 6.20 -4.96 -1.05
CA GLN A 111 7.17 -3.89 -1.35
C GLN A 111 7.80 -4.01 -2.75
N SER A 112 8.22 -5.22 -3.14
CA SER A 112 8.78 -5.48 -4.48
C SER A 112 7.77 -5.17 -5.58
N ILE A 113 6.53 -5.66 -5.44
CA ILE A 113 5.49 -5.46 -6.44
C ILE A 113 5.01 -4.00 -6.45
N LEU A 114 4.92 -3.35 -5.29
CA LEU A 114 4.62 -1.93 -5.16
C LEU A 114 5.65 -1.09 -5.92
N GLY A 115 6.94 -1.39 -5.78
CA GLY A 115 8.02 -0.74 -6.53
C GLY A 115 7.87 -0.90 -8.04
N LEU A 116 7.53 -2.11 -8.51
CA LEU A 116 7.26 -2.37 -9.94
C LEU A 116 6.06 -1.56 -10.44
N ILE A 117 4.95 -1.56 -9.71
CA ILE A 117 3.74 -0.80 -10.09
C ILE A 117 4.04 0.69 -10.12
N VAL A 118 4.68 1.24 -9.09
CA VAL A 118 5.05 2.67 -9.04
C VAL A 118 5.94 3.06 -10.21
N GLN A 119 6.89 2.21 -10.59
CA GLN A 119 7.77 2.46 -11.73
C GLN A 119 6.99 2.52 -13.06
N GLU A 120 6.03 1.61 -13.27
CA GLU A 120 5.21 1.59 -14.49
C GLU A 120 4.12 2.67 -14.48
N SER A 121 3.46 2.93 -13.34
CA SER A 121 2.43 3.96 -13.19
C SER A 121 2.97 5.37 -13.44
N ARG A 122 4.24 5.64 -13.10
CA ARG A 122 4.91 6.91 -13.46
C ARG A 122 5.00 7.12 -14.96
N ARG A 123 5.15 6.06 -15.75
CA ARG A 123 5.13 6.13 -17.23
C ARG A 123 3.72 6.42 -17.74
N ALA A 124 2.70 5.91 -17.03
CA ALA A 124 1.29 6.02 -17.41
C ALA A 124 0.55 7.27 -16.88
N LEU A 125 1.21 8.18 -16.16
CA LEU A 125 0.62 9.44 -15.65
C LEU A 125 -0.69 9.27 -14.83
N ARG A 126 -0.86 8.17 -14.09
CA ARG A 126 -2.09 7.90 -13.29
C ARG A 126 -1.97 8.47 -11.84
N PRO A 127 -2.90 9.33 -11.37
CA PRO A 127 -2.93 9.92 -10.00
C PRO A 127 -3.77 9.07 -9.02
N ASP A 128 -3.79 9.19 -7.68
CA ASP A 128 -3.27 10.20 -6.72
C ASP A 128 -2.68 9.46 -5.49
N PRO A 129 -1.39 9.67 -5.13
CA PRO A 129 -0.74 8.94 -4.04
C PRO A 129 -1.20 9.34 -2.62
N GLU A 130 -1.97 10.42 -2.47
CA GLU A 130 -2.31 11.02 -1.17
C GLU A 130 -3.12 10.06 -0.28
N ASP A 131 -4.14 9.40 -0.83
CA ASP A 131 -4.94 8.40 -0.09
C ASP A 131 -4.07 7.19 0.32
N LEU A 132 -3.08 6.84 -0.50
CA LEU A 132 -2.18 5.72 -0.24
C LEU A 132 -1.18 6.03 0.88
N VAL A 133 -0.75 7.30 1.03
CA VAL A 133 0.08 7.74 2.15
C VAL A 133 -0.68 7.58 3.47
N HIS A 134 -1.96 7.97 3.53
CA HIS A 134 -2.80 7.76 4.70
C HIS A 134 -2.98 6.27 5.01
N LEU A 135 -3.23 5.45 3.98
CA LEU A 135 -3.35 3.99 4.13
C LEU A 135 -2.05 3.36 4.67
N ALA A 136 -0.88 3.78 4.17
CA ALA A 136 0.41 3.30 4.64
C ALA A 136 0.65 3.70 6.11
N CYS A 137 0.25 4.90 6.52
CA CYS A 137 0.30 5.36 7.92
C CYS A 137 -0.68 4.58 8.82
N GLU A 138 -1.91 4.35 8.35
CA GLU A 138 -2.92 3.57 9.07
C GLU A 138 -2.45 2.14 9.36
N LEU A 139 -1.84 1.51 8.35
CA LEU A 139 -1.35 0.13 8.42
C LEU A 139 0.08 0.02 8.94
N GLN A 140 0.73 1.15 9.24
CA GLN A 140 2.11 1.22 9.73
C GLN A 140 3.11 0.49 8.80
N ARG A 141 3.01 0.71 7.49
CA ARG A 141 3.89 0.14 6.45
C ARG A 141 5.00 1.12 6.06
N SER A 142 6.15 1.03 6.73
CA SER A 142 7.19 2.08 6.64
C SER A 142 7.86 2.16 5.28
N GLU A 143 8.06 1.03 4.63
CA GLU A 143 8.71 0.87 3.35
C GLU A 143 7.78 1.29 2.21
N ALA A 144 6.50 0.93 2.31
CA ALA A 144 5.48 1.43 1.41
C ALA A 144 5.37 2.96 1.50
N LEU A 145 5.37 3.50 2.73
CA LEU A 145 5.36 4.94 2.97
C LEU A 145 6.59 5.62 2.36
N LEU A 146 7.79 5.05 2.53
CA LEU A 146 9.02 5.56 1.94
C LEU A 146 8.95 5.59 0.41
N LEU A 147 8.48 4.50 -0.21
CA LEU A 147 8.32 4.42 -1.66
C LEU A 147 7.34 5.46 -2.19
N LEU A 148 6.19 5.61 -1.53
CA LEU A 148 5.13 6.57 -1.89
C LEU A 148 5.60 8.02 -1.72
N LEU A 149 6.20 8.39 -0.59
CA LEU A 149 6.74 9.73 -0.39
C LEU A 149 7.91 10.02 -1.34
N GLY A 150 8.70 8.99 -1.65
CA GLY A 150 9.73 9.02 -2.68
C GLY A 150 9.23 9.28 -4.10
N THR A 151 7.94 9.09 -4.37
CA THR A 151 7.32 9.49 -5.65
C THR A 151 6.95 10.96 -5.73
N GLY A 152 7.05 11.69 -4.62
CA GLY A 152 6.64 13.09 -4.52
C GLY A 152 5.23 13.25 -3.95
N ALA A 153 4.63 12.21 -3.38
CA ALA A 153 3.39 12.33 -2.64
C ALA A 153 3.52 13.36 -1.51
N ASP A 154 2.52 14.23 -1.34
CA ASP A 154 2.58 15.27 -0.31
C ASP A 154 2.36 14.67 1.10
N PRO A 155 3.36 14.74 2.02
CA PRO A 155 3.20 14.27 3.39
C PRO A 155 2.27 15.16 4.24
N LEU A 156 1.82 16.30 3.71
CA LEU A 156 0.87 17.22 4.35
C LEU A 156 -0.52 17.18 3.70
N SER A 157 -0.74 16.25 2.76
CA SER A 157 -2.05 16.01 2.17
C SER A 157 -3.10 15.70 3.24
N LEU A 158 -4.37 16.00 2.95
CA LEU A 158 -5.46 15.78 3.89
C LEU A 158 -6.37 14.67 3.37
N ASP A 159 -6.76 13.75 4.26
CA ASP A 159 -7.81 12.77 3.96
C ASP A 159 -9.20 13.42 3.92
N ARG A 160 -10.23 12.59 3.69
CA ARG A 160 -11.64 13.02 3.66
C ARG A 160 -12.15 13.59 4.99
N ASP A 161 -11.51 13.21 6.10
CA ASP A 161 -11.80 13.73 7.45
C ASP A 161 -10.98 14.99 7.77
N GLY A 162 -10.14 15.44 6.82
CA GLY A 162 -9.24 16.57 6.91
C GLY A 162 -8.04 16.31 7.83
N ARG A 163 -7.71 15.06 8.11
CA ARG A 163 -6.54 14.64 8.89
C ARG A 163 -5.32 14.55 7.97
N THR A 164 -4.14 14.83 8.53
CA THR A 164 -2.87 14.54 7.85
C THR A 164 -2.46 13.08 8.05
N PRO A 165 -1.52 12.54 7.25
CA PRO A 165 -0.96 11.22 7.52
C PRO A 165 -0.35 11.11 8.92
N LEU A 166 0.21 12.21 9.45
CA LEU A 166 0.76 12.25 10.80
C LEU A 166 -0.34 12.12 11.87
N ASP A 167 -1.50 12.74 11.65
CA ASP A 167 -2.65 12.57 12.54
C ASP A 167 -3.09 11.10 12.57
N VAL A 168 -3.28 10.48 11.40
CA VAL A 168 -3.67 9.07 11.30
C VAL A 168 -2.65 8.16 12.00
N LEU A 169 -1.35 8.39 11.77
CA LEU A 169 -0.30 7.58 12.39
C LEU A 169 -0.27 7.71 13.91
N LEU A 170 -0.37 8.94 14.43
CA LEU A 170 -0.37 9.19 15.88
C LEU A 170 -1.61 8.58 16.56
N GLU A 171 -2.79 8.64 15.93
CA GLU A 171 -3.99 7.94 16.43
C GLU A 171 -3.75 6.44 16.54
N LYS A 172 -3.20 5.81 15.50
CA LYS A 172 -2.92 4.37 15.51
C LYS A 172 -1.84 3.98 16.53
N LEU A 173 -0.83 4.82 16.74
CA LEU A 173 0.18 4.61 17.78
C LEU A 173 -0.44 4.65 19.18
N ARG A 174 -1.37 5.58 19.43
CA ARG A 174 -2.09 5.67 20.71
C ARG A 174 -2.95 4.42 20.95
N ASP A 175 -3.73 4.01 19.95
CA ASP A 175 -4.67 2.90 20.07
C ASP A 175 -3.96 1.54 20.27
N SER A 176 -2.68 1.46 19.87
CA SER A 176 -1.87 0.25 20.00
C SER A 176 -1.31 -0.01 21.41
N GLY A 177 -1.42 0.95 22.33
CA GLY A 177 -0.98 0.82 23.73
C GLY A 177 0.55 0.79 23.96
N PRO A 178 1.01 0.99 25.21
CA PRO A 178 2.44 1.12 25.57
C PRO A 178 3.23 -0.21 25.55
N GLY A 179 2.55 -1.36 25.46
CA GLY A 179 3.17 -2.69 25.49
C GLY A 179 3.75 -3.20 24.16
N GLY A 180 3.74 -2.37 23.11
CA GLY A 180 4.06 -2.82 21.75
C GLY A 180 4.66 -1.75 20.85
N ILE A 181 5.64 -0.95 21.30
CA ILE A 181 6.43 -0.17 20.33
C ILE A 181 7.30 -1.16 19.55
N HIS A 182 6.71 -1.76 18.53
CA HIS A 182 7.44 -2.48 17.50
C HIS A 182 8.27 -1.45 16.73
N ARG A 183 9.54 -1.76 16.56
CA ARG A 183 10.54 -0.98 15.81
C ARG A 183 9.99 -0.39 14.50
N GLU A 184 9.21 -1.18 13.79
CA GLU A 184 8.54 -0.84 12.52
C GLU A 184 7.57 0.35 12.64
N ARG A 185 6.85 0.47 13.76
CA ARG A 185 5.91 1.58 14.03
C ARG A 185 6.65 2.89 14.18
N ARG A 186 7.78 2.83 14.88
CA ARG A 186 8.66 3.98 15.05
C ARG A 186 9.29 4.38 13.73
N GLN A 187 9.67 3.39 12.92
CA GLN A 187 10.22 3.59 11.59
C GLN A 187 9.24 4.28 10.64
N CYS A 188 7.93 3.99 10.71
CA CYS A 188 6.91 4.74 9.98
C CYS A 188 6.90 6.23 10.35
N LEU A 189 6.93 6.53 11.64
CA LEU A 189 6.92 7.90 12.13
C LEU A 189 8.18 8.65 11.70
N ASP A 190 9.33 8.03 11.90
CA ASP A 190 10.61 8.62 11.51
C ASP A 190 10.66 8.85 9.99
N THR A 191 10.19 7.88 9.19
CA THR A 191 10.03 8.01 7.74
C THR A 191 9.15 9.20 7.39
N LEU A 192 7.94 9.29 7.94
CA LEU A 192 7.04 10.41 7.64
C LEU A 192 7.68 11.77 7.99
N LEU A 193 8.26 11.86 9.18
CA LEU A 193 8.92 13.08 9.64
C LEU A 193 10.11 13.45 8.75
N LEU A 194 10.81 12.51 8.14
CA LEU A 194 11.90 12.82 7.20
C LEU A 194 11.41 13.58 5.96
N PHE A 195 10.18 13.39 5.51
CA PHE A 195 9.64 14.11 4.34
C PHE A 195 8.82 15.36 4.72
N MET A 196 8.40 15.51 5.97
CA MET A 196 7.66 16.70 6.42
C MET A 196 8.58 17.91 6.65
N SER A 197 8.62 18.87 5.73
CA SER A 197 9.39 20.11 5.92
C SER A 197 8.85 21.02 7.04
N ARG A 198 7.58 20.87 7.41
CA ARG A 198 6.89 21.63 8.46
C ARG A 198 5.93 20.72 9.22
N LEU A 199 5.74 20.99 10.51
CA LEU A 199 4.76 20.29 11.33
C LEU A 199 3.41 21.00 11.25
N ARG A 200 2.47 20.41 10.53
CA ARG A 200 1.06 20.82 10.52
C ARG A 200 0.22 19.57 10.73
N PHE A 201 -0.46 19.48 11.86
CA PHE A 201 -1.30 18.34 12.24
C PHE A 201 -2.23 18.77 13.39
N ARG A 202 -3.37 18.10 13.54
CA ARG A 202 -4.43 18.44 14.51
C ARG A 202 -4.14 17.92 15.92
N MET A 203 -3.41 16.82 16.06
CA MET A 203 -3.20 16.14 17.34
C MET A 203 -2.32 16.87 18.37
N ARG A 204 -1.81 18.08 18.10
CA ARG A 204 -0.95 18.80 19.05
C ARG A 204 -1.58 18.97 20.43
N ALA A 205 -2.84 19.36 20.50
CA ALA A 205 -3.54 19.51 21.79
C ALA A 205 -3.66 18.17 22.54
N THR A 206 -3.79 17.06 21.82
CA THR A 206 -3.84 15.71 22.38
C THR A 206 -2.48 15.26 22.92
N LEU A 207 -1.38 15.66 22.26
CA LEU A 207 -0.02 15.44 22.77
C LEU A 207 0.19 16.14 24.12
N GLU A 208 -0.27 17.38 24.24
CA GLU A 208 -0.11 18.20 25.45
C GLU A 208 -0.98 17.74 26.62
N ARG A 209 -2.12 17.10 26.35
CA ARG A 209 -3.05 16.61 27.37
C ARG A 209 -2.48 15.45 28.18
N ASP A 210 -1.78 14.51 27.51
CA ASP A 210 -1.30 13.27 28.12
C ASP A 210 0.22 13.08 27.90
N PRO A 211 1.08 13.97 28.44
CA PRO A 211 2.50 14.02 28.11
C PRO A 211 3.26 12.75 28.48
N GLU A 212 2.93 12.11 29.62
CA GLU A 212 3.61 10.88 30.06
C GLU A 212 3.38 9.72 29.07
N LEU A 213 2.15 9.58 28.55
CA LEU A 213 1.80 8.57 27.56
C LEU A 213 2.59 8.80 26.27
N TRP A 214 2.63 10.04 25.77
CA TRP A 214 3.29 10.35 24.52
C TRP A 214 4.81 10.35 24.61
N THR A 215 5.39 10.75 25.74
CA THR A 215 6.81 10.56 26.01
C THR A 215 7.16 9.07 26.04
N GLY A 216 6.30 8.23 26.62
CA GLY A 216 6.47 6.77 26.59
C GLY A 216 6.41 6.18 25.18
N LEU A 217 5.44 6.61 24.36
CA LEU A 217 5.24 6.12 22.99
C LEU A 217 6.26 6.65 21.98
N LEU A 218 6.67 7.90 22.12
CA LEU A 218 7.47 8.62 21.13
C LEU A 218 8.92 8.83 21.57
N GLY A 219 9.26 8.59 22.83
CA GLY A 219 10.50 9.06 23.39
C GLY A 219 10.53 10.59 23.53
N GLU A 220 11.37 11.04 24.46
CA GLU A 220 11.43 12.42 24.93
C GLU A 220 11.76 13.44 23.81
N ASP A 221 12.72 13.13 22.94
CA ASP A 221 13.15 14.05 21.88
C ASP A 221 12.06 14.28 20.82
N THR A 222 11.43 13.21 20.34
CA THR A 222 10.38 13.32 19.31
C THR A 222 9.11 13.93 19.89
N PHE A 223 8.77 13.62 21.14
CA PHE A 223 7.67 14.29 21.83
C PHE A 223 7.91 15.81 21.93
N ARG A 224 9.10 16.25 22.38
CA ARG A 224 9.46 17.67 22.45
C ARG A 224 9.43 18.35 21.08
N TYR A 225 9.89 17.67 20.04
CA TYR A 225 9.85 18.18 18.68
C TYR A 225 8.42 18.38 18.16
N LEU A 226 7.56 17.36 18.29
CA LEU A 226 6.17 17.43 17.84
C LEU A 226 5.34 18.44 18.63
N SER A 227 5.63 18.57 19.93
CA SER A 227 5.03 19.59 20.79
C SER A 227 5.53 21.01 20.49
N GLY A 228 6.53 21.18 19.62
CA GLY A 228 7.14 22.48 19.30
C GLY A 228 7.99 23.06 20.43
N ARG A 229 8.39 22.25 21.40
CA ARG A 229 9.27 22.63 22.52
C ARG A 229 10.74 22.55 22.15
N SER A 230 11.08 21.82 21.09
CA SER A 230 12.43 21.74 20.54
C SER A 230 12.41 21.82 19.02
N PRO A 231 13.50 22.30 18.38
CA PRO A 231 13.65 22.20 16.93
C PRO A 231 13.79 20.73 16.49
N ALA A 232 13.77 20.52 15.17
CA ALA A 232 14.02 19.20 14.60
C ALA A 232 15.41 18.69 15.01
N PRO A 233 15.56 17.39 15.31
CA PRO A 233 16.86 16.79 15.57
C PRO A 233 17.83 17.04 14.41
N LEU A 234 19.12 17.27 14.71
CA LEU A 234 20.13 17.60 13.69
C LEU A 234 20.20 16.55 12.58
N LEU A 235 20.12 15.25 12.93
CA LEU A 235 20.11 14.16 11.97
C LEU A 235 18.92 14.28 11.00
N MET A 236 17.72 14.54 11.52
CA MET A 236 16.52 14.71 10.70
C MET A 236 16.64 15.92 9.78
N ALA A 237 17.16 17.05 10.28
CA ALA A 237 17.39 18.25 9.48
C ALA A 237 18.42 18.00 8.36
N ALA A 238 19.52 17.31 8.67
CA ALA A 238 20.55 16.94 7.69
C ALA A 238 20.00 16.00 6.62
N MET A 239 19.24 14.97 7.02
CA MET A 239 18.62 14.04 6.09
C MET A 239 17.57 14.69 5.20
N ARG A 240 16.75 15.59 5.73
CA ARG A 240 15.83 16.42 4.92
C ARG A 240 16.56 17.23 3.86
N ALA A 241 17.73 17.79 4.19
CA ALA A 241 18.55 18.52 3.23
C ALA A 241 19.10 17.59 2.12
N VAL A 242 19.54 16.38 2.49
CA VAL A 242 19.98 15.36 1.51
C VAL A 242 18.82 14.95 0.60
N LEU A 243 17.66 14.62 1.16
CA LEU A 243 16.48 14.21 0.41
C LEU A 243 15.96 15.33 -0.50
N GLY A 244 16.01 16.59 -0.05
CA GLY A 244 15.64 17.75 -0.86
C GLY A 244 16.58 17.99 -2.06
N GLY A 245 17.79 17.44 -2.04
CA GLY A 245 18.72 17.47 -3.17
C GLY A 245 18.46 16.37 -4.22
N LEU A 246 17.61 15.38 -3.92
CA LEU A 246 17.31 14.27 -4.84
C LEU A 246 16.18 14.63 -5.79
N ARG A 247 16.31 14.19 -7.05
CA ARG A 247 15.20 14.26 -8.01
C ARG A 247 14.16 13.19 -7.68
N PRO A 248 12.87 13.53 -7.51
CA PRO A 248 11.82 12.53 -7.25
C PRO A 248 11.72 11.44 -8.31
N GLN A 249 12.06 11.78 -9.56
CA GLN A 249 12.01 10.88 -10.72
C GLN A 249 12.96 9.69 -10.61
N GLU A 250 14.08 9.84 -9.90
CA GLU A 250 15.13 8.83 -9.75
C GLU A 250 15.18 8.26 -8.32
N PHE A 251 14.25 8.65 -7.45
CA PHE A 251 14.31 8.42 -6.00
C PHE A 251 14.59 6.97 -5.57
N PRO A 252 13.93 5.92 -6.12
CA PRO A 252 14.21 4.54 -5.71
C PRO A 252 15.64 4.09 -6.06
N GLN A 253 16.18 4.56 -7.18
CA GLN A 253 17.52 4.24 -7.65
C GLN A 253 18.57 5.09 -6.91
N ASN A 254 18.26 6.36 -6.67
CA ASN A 254 19.14 7.30 -5.98
C ASN A 254 19.29 6.99 -4.49
N LEU A 255 18.26 6.45 -3.83
CA LEU A 255 18.34 5.99 -2.43
C LEU A 255 19.47 4.97 -2.23
N GLN A 256 19.66 4.05 -3.18
CA GLN A 256 20.74 3.04 -3.14
C GLN A 256 22.12 3.63 -3.44
N GLN A 257 22.17 4.80 -4.09
CA GLN A 257 23.40 5.48 -4.48
C GLN A 257 23.81 6.62 -3.52
N LEU A 258 22.97 6.92 -2.53
CA LEU A 258 23.28 7.91 -1.50
C LEU A 258 24.55 7.49 -0.75
N PRO A 259 25.51 8.41 -0.51
CA PRO A 259 26.69 8.16 0.32
C PRO A 259 26.32 8.15 1.82
N VAL A 260 25.12 7.67 2.14
CA VAL A 260 24.55 7.62 3.48
C VAL A 260 24.28 6.14 3.77
N PRO A 261 24.83 5.57 4.86
CA PRO A 261 24.56 4.18 5.21
C PRO A 261 23.06 3.91 5.21
N ALA A 262 22.60 2.87 4.51
CA ALA A 262 21.18 2.47 4.47
C ALA A 262 20.61 2.26 5.89
N ALA A 263 21.46 1.88 6.85
CA ALA A 263 21.18 1.84 8.28
C ALA A 263 20.57 3.13 8.87
N LEU A 264 20.96 4.29 8.35
CA LEU A 264 20.45 5.60 8.79
C LEU A 264 19.11 5.96 8.16
N LEU A 265 18.75 5.35 7.02
CA LEU A 265 17.49 5.56 6.31
C LEU A 265 16.43 4.50 6.66
N LEU A 266 16.87 3.28 6.94
CA LEU A 266 16.03 2.09 7.12
C LEU A 266 16.18 1.46 8.52
N GLY A 267 16.86 2.15 9.46
CA GLY A 267 16.90 1.74 10.85
C GLY A 267 17.31 0.29 11.09
N ASN A 268 18.35 -0.22 10.43
CA ASN A 268 18.90 -1.59 10.50
C ASN A 268 17.86 -2.73 10.31
N ILE A 269 17.97 -3.47 9.21
CA ILE A 269 17.38 -4.80 8.96
C ILE A 269 17.59 -5.71 10.18
#